data_AF-H9FC85-F1
#
_entry.id   AF-H9FC85-F1
#
_cell.length_a   1.000
_cell.length_b   1.000
_cell.length_c   1.000
_cell.angle_alpha   90.00
_cell.angle_beta   90.00
_cell.angle_gamma   90.00
#
_symmetry.space_group_name_H-M   'P 1'
#
loop_
_entity.id
_entity.type
_entity.pdbx_description
1 polymer ?
#
loop_
_entity_poly.entity_id
_entity_poly.type
_entity_poly.pdbx_seq_one_letter_code
_entity_poly.pdbx_strand_id
1 'polypeptide(L)'
;EGVAILLIISIDRFLIIVQRQDKLNPYRAKVLIAVSWATSFCVAFPLAIGNPDLQIPSRAPQCVFGYTTNPGYQAYVILISLISFFIPFLVILYSFMGILNTLRHNALRIHSYPEGICLSQASKLGLMSLQRPFQMSIDMGFKTRAFTTILILFAVFIVCWAPFTTYSLVATFSKHFYYQHNFFEISTWLLWLCYLKSALNPLIYYWRIKKFHDACLDMMPKSFKFLPQLPGHTRRRIRPSAVYVCGEHRTVV
;
A
#
# COMPACT_ATOMS: atom_id res chain seq x y z
N GLU A 1 -11.85 5.82 4.40
CA GLU A 1 -11.60 5.14 3.10
C GLU A 1 -10.13 4.79 2.81
N GLY A 2 -9.24 5.74 2.47
CA GLY A 2 -7.90 5.41 1.94
C GLY A 2 -7.02 4.51 2.82
N VAL A 3 -7.20 4.54 4.15
CA VAL A 3 -6.47 3.65 5.08
C VAL A 3 -6.93 2.20 4.98
N ALA A 4 -8.24 1.95 4.86
CA ALA A 4 -8.79 0.61 4.72
C ALA A 4 -8.32 -0.05 3.42
N ILE A 5 -8.22 0.72 2.33
CA ILE A 5 -7.70 0.23 1.05
C ILE A 5 -6.22 -0.16 1.18
N LEU A 6 -5.40 0.68 1.81
CA LEU A 6 -3.98 0.35 2.06
C LEU A 6 -3.82 -0.90 2.92
N LEU A 7 -4.68 -1.07 3.92
CA LEU A 7 -4.72 -2.26 4.77
C LEU A 7 -5.06 -3.51 3.94
N ILE A 8 -6.12 -3.46 3.13
CA ILE A 8 -6.53 -4.57 2.25
C ILE A 8 -5.40 -4.95 1.29
N ILE A 9 -4.77 -3.97 0.63
CA ILE A 9 -3.64 -4.22 -0.29
C ILE A 9 -2.46 -4.85 0.44
N SER A 10 -2.16 -4.39 1.66
CA SER A 10 -1.05 -4.92 2.46
C SER A 10 -1.28 -6.37 2.87
N ILE A 11 -2.50 -6.69 3.31
CA ILE A 11 -2.90 -8.06 3.69
C ILE A 11 -2.88 -8.99 2.46
N ASP A 12 -3.47 -8.57 1.35
CA ASP A 12 -3.47 -9.32 0.09
C ASP A 12 -2.05 -9.74 -0.30
N ARG A 13 -1.12 -8.79 -0.21
CA ARG A 13 0.29 -9.00 -0.57
C ARG A 13 1.00 -9.91 0.41
N PHE A 14 0.70 -9.80 1.69
CA PHE A 14 1.19 -10.73 2.70
C PHE A 14 0.70 -12.16 2.45
N LEU A 15 -0.59 -12.35 2.15
CA LEU A 15 -1.16 -13.66 1.84
C LEU A 15 -0.50 -14.28 0.60
N ILE A 16 -0.32 -13.50 -0.47
CA ILE A 16 0.31 -13.99 -1.71
C ILE A 16 1.79 -14.31 -1.52
N ILE A 17 2.56 -13.47 -0.83
CA ILE A 17 4.03 -13.60 -0.76
C ILE A 17 4.47 -14.56 0.35
N VAL A 18 3.89 -14.43 1.55
CA VAL A 18 4.31 -15.19 2.74
C VAL A 18 3.54 -16.51 2.82
N GLN A 19 2.21 -16.47 2.67
CA GLN A 19 1.37 -17.65 2.81
C GLN A 19 1.12 -18.40 1.50
N ARG A 20 1.53 -17.84 0.35
CA ARG A 20 1.26 -18.37 -1.01
C ARG A 20 -0.22 -18.62 -1.29
N GLN A 21 -1.09 -17.80 -0.69
CA GLN A 21 -2.53 -17.87 -0.85
C GLN A 21 -3.01 -16.68 -1.68
N ASP A 22 -3.56 -16.96 -2.86
CA ASP A 22 -4.24 -15.97 -3.68
C ASP A 22 -5.77 -16.17 -3.53
N LYS A 23 -6.37 -15.38 -2.64
CA LYS A 23 -7.79 -15.52 -2.23
C LYS A 23 -8.64 -14.33 -2.66
N LEU A 24 -8.02 -13.27 -3.18
CA LEU A 24 -8.72 -12.04 -3.52
C LEU A 24 -9.23 -12.11 -4.95
N ASN A 25 -10.55 -12.20 -5.10
CA ASN A 25 -11.20 -12.14 -6.40
C ASN A 25 -11.96 -10.80 -6.57
N PRO A 26 -12.38 -10.43 -7.78
CA PRO A 26 -13.07 -9.16 -8.02
C PRO A 26 -14.35 -8.97 -7.21
N TYR A 27 -15.09 -10.05 -6.95
CA TYR A 27 -16.32 -10.00 -6.14
C TYR A 27 -16.00 -9.66 -4.68
N ARG A 28 -15.04 -10.38 -4.06
CA ARG A 28 -14.56 -10.12 -2.70
C ARG A 28 -13.99 -8.72 -2.57
N ALA A 29 -13.23 -8.25 -3.57
CA ALA A 29 -12.70 -6.89 -3.59
C ALA A 29 -13.84 -5.85 -3.56
N LYS A 30 -14.89 -6.02 -4.37
CA LYS A 30 -16.07 -5.13 -4.36
C LYS A 30 -16.77 -5.13 -2.99
N VAL A 31 -16.95 -6.30 -2.38
CA VAL A 31 -17.54 -6.41 -1.04
C VAL A 31 -16.69 -5.69 0.00
N LEU A 32 -15.38 -5.90 0.02
CA LEU A 32 -14.46 -5.23 0.95
C LEU A 32 -14.48 -3.70 0.78
N ILE A 33 -14.55 -3.21 -0.46
CA ILE A 33 -14.71 -1.79 -0.76
C ILE A 33 -16.03 -1.29 -0.19
N ALA A 34 -17.16 -1.95 -0.47
CA ALA A 34 -18.47 -1.55 0.03
C ALA A 34 -18.53 -1.50 1.57
N VAL A 35 -17.96 -2.52 2.25
CA VAL A 35 -17.83 -2.53 3.71
C VAL A 35 -16.99 -1.34 4.20
N SER A 36 -15.88 -1.04 3.54
CA SER A 36 -15.02 0.09 3.92
C SER A 36 -15.73 1.45 3.82
N TRP A 37 -16.62 1.60 2.82
CA TRP A 37 -17.47 2.78 2.67
C TRP A 37 -18.51 2.86 3.79
N ALA A 38 -19.23 1.76 4.04
CA ALA A 38 -20.22 1.69 5.11
C ALA A 38 -19.60 2.05 6.47
N THR A 39 -18.46 1.45 6.82
CA THR A 39 -17.73 1.77 8.06
C THR A 39 -17.33 3.24 8.12
N SER A 40 -16.90 3.84 7.00
CA SER A 40 -16.54 5.27 6.96
C SER A 40 -17.76 6.16 7.25
N PHE A 41 -18.94 5.83 6.73
CA PHE A 41 -20.18 6.55 7.06
C PHE A 41 -20.57 6.38 8.52
N CYS A 42 -20.50 5.16 9.06
CA CYS A 42 -20.81 4.90 10.47
C CYS A 42 -19.90 5.69 11.42
N VAL A 43 -18.61 5.81 11.10
CA VAL A 43 -17.67 6.57 11.92
C VAL A 43 -17.87 8.08 11.77
N ALA A 44 -18.28 8.59 10.61
CA ALA A 44 -18.55 10.02 10.41
C ALA A 44 -19.87 10.50 11.02
N PHE A 45 -20.85 9.59 11.16
CA PHE A 45 -22.21 9.91 11.60
C PHE A 45 -22.30 10.61 12.98
N PRO A 46 -21.54 10.21 14.02
CA PRO A 46 -21.54 10.92 15.30
C PRO A 46 -21.12 12.40 15.21
N LEU A 47 -20.23 12.76 14.28
CA LEU A 47 -19.85 14.16 14.04
C LEU A 47 -20.94 14.95 13.31
N ALA A 48 -21.82 14.28 12.56
CA ALA A 48 -22.88 14.95 11.80
C ALA A 48 -24.10 15.31 12.68
N ILE A 49 -24.33 14.57 13.75
CA ILE A 49 -25.52 14.73 14.62
C ILE A 49 -25.14 15.31 15.99
N GLY A 50 -23.91 15.12 16.44
CA GLY A 50 -23.45 15.61 17.73
C GLY A 50 -23.27 17.13 17.74
N ASN A 51 -23.88 17.79 18.73
CA ASN A 51 -23.52 19.15 19.16
C ASN A 51 -22.74 19.06 20.49
N PRO A 52 -21.47 18.65 20.49
CA PRO A 52 -20.69 18.59 21.71
C PRO A 52 -20.46 19.99 22.28
N ASP A 53 -20.45 20.12 23.60
CA ASP A 53 -19.98 21.33 24.28
C ASP A 53 -18.47 21.46 24.09
N LEU A 54 -18.10 22.32 23.15
CA LEU A 54 -16.73 22.57 22.72
C LEU A 54 -16.24 23.90 23.31
N GLN A 55 -15.18 23.84 24.12
CA GLN A 55 -14.46 25.03 24.59
C GLN A 55 -13.49 25.47 23.50
N ILE A 56 -13.76 26.63 22.88
CA ILE A 56 -12.97 27.20 21.80
C ILE A 56 -12.44 28.58 22.22
N PRO A 57 -11.12 28.85 22.15
CA PRO A 57 -10.54 30.15 22.40
C PRO A 57 -11.03 31.18 21.37
N SER A 58 -11.19 32.44 21.77
CA SER A 58 -11.63 33.54 20.88
C SER A 58 -10.71 33.76 19.66
N ARG A 59 -9.44 33.39 19.77
CA ARG A 59 -8.44 33.47 18.69
C ARG A 59 -8.46 32.29 17.71
N ALA A 60 -9.30 31.29 17.94
CA ALA A 60 -9.36 30.12 17.07
C ALA A 60 -9.97 30.48 15.72
N PRO A 61 -9.46 29.94 14.60
CA PRO A 61 -10.12 30.08 13.31
C PRO A 61 -11.48 29.35 13.31
N GLN A 62 -12.32 29.67 12.33
CA GLN A 62 -13.60 28.98 12.16
C GLN A 62 -13.38 27.49 11.82
N CYS A 63 -14.29 26.63 12.28
CA CYS A 63 -14.30 25.18 12.01
C CYS A 63 -13.07 24.42 12.55
N VAL A 64 -12.75 24.60 13.83
CA VAL A 64 -11.69 23.85 14.53
C VAL A 64 -12.24 22.72 15.40
N PHE A 65 -11.42 21.72 15.66
CA PHE A 65 -11.68 20.77 16.75
C PHE A 65 -11.63 21.54 18.07
N GLY A 66 -12.74 21.55 18.80
CA GLY A 66 -12.82 22.14 20.14
C GLY A 66 -12.24 21.24 21.22
N TYR A 67 -11.83 21.83 22.34
CA TYR A 67 -11.49 21.07 23.53
C TYR A 67 -12.75 20.71 24.31
N THR A 68 -12.84 19.47 24.79
CA THR A 68 -13.96 19.04 25.64
C THR A 68 -13.49 18.07 26.70
N THR A 69 -14.13 18.15 27.87
CA THR A 69 -13.95 17.22 28.99
C THR A 69 -14.98 16.10 28.96
N ASN A 70 -15.88 16.06 27.96
CA ASN A 70 -16.88 15.02 27.84
C ASN A 70 -16.21 13.67 27.52
N PRO A 71 -16.35 12.65 28.39
CA PRO A 71 -15.71 11.36 28.19
C PRO A 71 -16.19 10.64 26.91
N GLY A 72 -17.43 10.87 26.48
CA GLY A 72 -17.97 10.29 25.24
C GLY A 72 -17.26 10.80 24.00
N TYR A 73 -17.00 12.11 23.92
CA TYR A 73 -16.25 12.69 22.80
C TYR A 73 -14.78 12.29 22.83
N GLN A 74 -14.16 12.23 24.02
CA GLN A 74 -12.79 11.74 24.16
C GLN A 74 -12.68 10.27 23.72
N ALA A 75 -13.60 9.40 24.14
CA ALA A 75 -13.67 8.02 23.69
C ALA A 75 -13.86 7.91 22.17
N TYR A 76 -14.67 8.79 21.58
CA TYR A 76 -14.84 8.87 20.13
C TYR A 76 -13.54 9.24 19.38
N VAL A 77 -12.78 10.24 19.87
CA VAL A 77 -11.48 10.60 19.29
C VAL A 77 -10.47 9.47 19.40
N ILE A 78 -10.42 8.78 20.54
CA ILE A 78 -9.58 7.58 20.73
C ILE A 78 -9.97 6.51 19.73
N LEU A 79 -11.27 6.20 19.62
CA LEU A 79 -11.80 5.18 18.72
C LEU A 79 -11.43 5.46 17.26
N ILE A 80 -11.59 6.72 16.81
CA ILE A 80 -11.17 7.13 15.47
C ILE A 80 -9.68 6.94 15.28
N SER A 81 -8.87 7.36 16.26
CA SER A 81 -7.42 7.27 16.18
C SER A 81 -6.97 5.80 16.09
N LEU A 82 -7.60 4.91 16.86
CA LEU A 82 -7.33 3.47 16.80
C LEU A 82 -7.68 2.86 15.44
N ILE A 83 -8.90 3.10 14.95
CA ILE A 83 -9.39 2.51 13.70
C ILE A 83 -8.69 3.11 12.47
N SER A 84 -8.36 4.40 12.51
CA SER A 84 -7.82 5.13 11.35
C SER A 84 -6.30 5.14 11.29
N PHE A 85 -5.61 4.90 12.42
CA PHE A 85 -4.15 4.95 12.47
C PHE A 85 -3.52 3.73 13.14
N PHE A 86 -3.75 3.49 14.44
CA PHE A 86 -2.97 2.50 15.19
C PHE A 86 -3.20 1.06 14.74
N ILE A 87 -4.46 0.62 14.60
CA ILE A 87 -4.77 -0.74 14.14
C ILE A 87 -4.24 -0.96 12.71
N PRO A 88 -4.53 -0.08 11.73
CA PRO A 88 -3.94 -0.19 10.40
C PRO A 88 -2.41 -0.21 10.42
N PHE A 89 -1.78 0.68 11.19
CA PHE A 89 -0.32 0.75 11.31
C PHE A 89 0.27 -0.58 11.78
N LEU A 90 -0.26 -1.17 12.86
CA LEU A 90 0.25 -2.42 13.42
C LEU A 90 0.08 -3.59 12.45
N VAL A 91 -1.09 -3.72 11.82
CA VAL A 91 -1.35 -4.82 10.87
C VAL A 91 -0.50 -4.69 9.61
N ILE A 92 -0.37 -3.47 9.09
CA ILE A 92 0.45 -3.19 7.91
C ILE A 92 1.93 -3.43 8.23
N LEU A 93 2.42 -2.96 9.38
CA LEU A 93 3.79 -3.20 9.85
C LEU A 93 4.07 -4.70 9.98
N TYR A 94 3.19 -5.46 10.63
CA TYR A 94 3.32 -6.91 10.75
C TYR A 94 3.42 -7.59 9.38
N SER A 95 2.52 -7.21 8.47
CA SER A 95 2.49 -7.72 7.10
C SER A 95 3.82 -7.44 6.38
N PHE A 96 4.36 -6.23 6.50
CA PHE A 96 5.65 -5.86 5.92
C PHE A 96 6.83 -6.61 6.52
N MET A 97 6.88 -6.75 7.85
CA MET A 97 7.94 -7.49 8.52
C MET A 97 7.96 -8.95 8.08
N GLY A 98 6.79 -9.58 7.98
CA GLY A 98 6.67 -10.94 7.44
C GLY A 98 7.17 -11.06 6.00
N ILE A 99 6.77 -10.13 5.12
CA ILE A 99 7.21 -10.11 3.72
C ILE A 99 8.73 -9.91 3.63
N LEU A 100 9.29 -8.94 4.34
CA LEU A 100 10.73 -8.66 4.35
C LEU A 100 11.53 -9.87 4.85
N ASN A 101 11.05 -10.54 5.90
CA ASN A 101 11.70 -11.73 6.42
C ASN A 101 11.72 -12.88 5.39
N THR A 102 10.58 -13.13 4.73
CA THR A 102 10.50 -14.13 3.64
C THR A 102 11.42 -13.77 2.46
N LEU A 103 11.44 -12.50 2.06
CA LEU A 103 12.32 -12.03 0.98
C LEU A 103 13.80 -12.17 1.35
N ARG A 104 14.19 -11.82 2.59
CA ARG A 104 15.56 -11.98 3.09
C ARG A 104 15.96 -13.46 3.12
N HIS A 105 15.09 -14.34 3.61
CA HIS A 105 15.34 -15.79 3.60
C HIS A 105 15.52 -16.35 2.18
N ASN A 106 14.71 -15.90 1.23
CA ASN A 106 14.81 -16.33 -0.16
C ASN A 106 16.07 -15.78 -0.84
N ALA A 107 16.47 -14.53 -0.56
CA ALA A 107 17.71 -13.94 -1.06
C ALA A 107 18.95 -14.67 -0.51
N LEU A 108 18.95 -15.01 0.78
CA LEU A 108 20.01 -15.80 1.40
C LEU A 108 20.09 -17.21 0.82
N ARG A 109 18.95 -17.88 0.54
CA ARG A 109 18.94 -19.18 -0.15
C ARG A 109 19.51 -19.14 -1.57
N ILE A 110 19.28 -18.06 -2.30
CA ILE A 110 19.79 -17.89 -3.67
C ILE A 110 21.32 -17.73 -3.65
N HIS A 111 21.85 -16.92 -2.72
CA HIS A 111 23.30 -16.78 -2.55
C HIS A 111 23.97 -18.02 -1.94
N SER A 112 23.24 -18.86 -1.21
CA SER A 112 23.75 -20.10 -0.63
C SER A 112 23.57 -21.32 -1.54
N TYR A 113 23.06 -21.18 -2.76
CA TYR A 113 23.17 -22.25 -3.75
C TYR A 113 24.57 -22.15 -4.34
N PRO A 114 25.46 -23.12 -4.10
CA PRO A 114 26.82 -23.03 -4.62
C PRO A 114 26.74 -23.23 -6.14
N GLU A 115 26.87 -22.13 -6.89
CA GLU A 115 27.15 -22.15 -8.34
C GLU A 115 28.38 -23.04 -8.65
N GLY A 116 29.21 -23.36 -7.66
CA GLY A 116 30.40 -24.20 -7.80
C GLY A 116 30.21 -25.73 -7.75
N ILE A 117 29.12 -26.28 -7.19
CA ILE A 117 29.04 -27.75 -6.95
C ILE A 117 28.26 -28.50 -8.06
N CYS A 118 27.19 -27.93 -8.62
CA CYS A 118 26.43 -28.59 -9.70
C CYS A 118 27.11 -28.51 -11.08
N LEU A 119 27.89 -27.46 -11.35
CA LEU A 119 28.47 -27.24 -12.69
C LEU A 119 29.64 -28.21 -12.98
N SER A 120 30.35 -28.64 -11.93
CA SER A 120 31.45 -29.60 -11.98
C SER A 120 30.98 -31.05 -12.19
N GLN A 121 29.84 -31.44 -11.60
CA GLN A 121 29.29 -32.80 -11.76
C GLN A 121 28.44 -32.97 -13.03
N ALA A 122 27.74 -31.92 -13.47
CA ALA A 122 26.91 -31.99 -14.68
C ALA A 122 27.73 -32.04 -15.98
N SER A 123 28.97 -31.52 -16.00
CA SER A 123 29.86 -31.60 -17.16
C SER A 123 30.42 -33.00 -17.40
N LYS A 124 30.48 -33.86 -16.37
CA LYS A 124 30.97 -35.25 -16.47
C LYS A 124 29.93 -36.26 -16.97
N LEU A 125 28.64 -35.92 -16.97
CA LEU A 125 27.55 -36.88 -17.22
C LEU A 125 26.72 -36.61 -18.48
N GLY A 126 27.10 -35.63 -19.31
CA GLY A 126 26.55 -35.45 -20.68
C GLY A 126 25.03 -35.26 -20.77
N LEU A 127 24.33 -35.01 -19.67
CA LEU A 127 22.88 -34.88 -19.61
C LEU A 127 22.46 -33.41 -19.75
N MET A 128 22.54 -32.89 -20.98
CA MET A 128 21.86 -31.64 -21.34
C MET A 128 20.35 -31.88 -21.49
N SER A 129 19.61 -32.16 -20.41
CA SER A 129 18.14 -32.00 -20.42
C SER A 129 17.50 -32.22 -19.04
N LEU A 130 17.56 -31.27 -18.09
CA LEU A 130 16.43 -31.08 -17.15
C LEU A 130 16.48 -29.86 -16.23
N GLN A 131 17.43 -28.93 -16.33
CA GLN A 131 17.43 -27.80 -15.40
C GLN A 131 16.78 -26.57 -16.06
N ARG A 132 15.56 -26.24 -15.61
CA ARG A 132 15.02 -24.87 -15.67
C ARG A 132 15.36 -24.11 -14.37
N PRO A 133 16.57 -23.55 -14.14
CA PRO A 133 16.79 -22.59 -13.07
C PRO A 133 16.85 -21.19 -13.66
N PHE A 134 15.76 -20.66 -14.24
CA PHE A 134 15.74 -19.24 -14.64
C PHE A 134 14.35 -18.58 -14.72
N GLN A 135 13.30 -19.20 -14.16
CA GLN A 135 11.94 -18.65 -14.22
C GLN A 135 11.40 -18.15 -12.86
N MET A 136 12.20 -18.22 -11.78
CA MET A 136 11.85 -17.62 -10.47
C MET A 136 12.44 -16.22 -10.25
N SER A 137 13.60 -15.89 -10.84
CA SER A 137 14.27 -14.60 -10.62
C SER A 137 13.49 -13.41 -11.19
N ILE A 138 12.90 -13.59 -12.38
CA ILE A 138 12.11 -12.54 -13.06
C ILE A 138 10.77 -12.30 -12.34
N ASP A 139 10.12 -13.37 -11.84
CA ASP A 139 8.87 -13.27 -11.06
C ASP A 139 9.08 -12.59 -9.69
N MET A 140 10.20 -12.90 -9.01
CA MET A 140 10.57 -12.21 -7.76
C MET A 140 10.90 -10.73 -7.99
N GLY A 141 11.63 -10.37 -9.06
CA GLY A 141 11.93 -8.96 -9.37
C GLY A 141 10.69 -8.12 -9.65
N PHE A 142 9.69 -8.67 -10.36
CA PHE A 142 8.40 -8.01 -10.59
C PHE A 142 7.59 -7.87 -9.28
N LYS A 143 7.54 -8.93 -8.46
CA LYS A 143 6.91 -8.92 -7.13
C LYS A 143 7.56 -7.90 -6.18
N THR A 144 8.89 -7.79 -6.19
CA THR A 144 9.63 -6.81 -5.38
C THR A 144 9.31 -5.38 -5.81
N ARG A 145 9.19 -5.07 -7.11
CA ARG A 145 8.81 -3.71 -7.57
C ARG A 145 7.40 -3.29 -7.14
N ALA A 146 6.44 -4.21 -7.21
CA ALA A 146 5.08 -3.99 -6.71
C ALA A 146 5.09 -3.80 -5.17
N PHE A 147 5.84 -4.62 -4.45
CA PHE A 147 6.03 -4.51 -3.01
C PHE A 147 6.66 -3.18 -2.58
N THR A 148 7.71 -2.72 -3.27
CA THR A 148 8.33 -1.41 -3.01
C THR A 148 7.33 -0.27 -3.21
N THR A 149 6.30 -0.43 -4.05
CA THR A 149 5.26 0.60 -4.21
C THR A 149 4.40 0.70 -2.97
N ILE A 150 4.00 -0.45 -2.43
CA ILE A 150 3.19 -0.55 -1.22
C ILE A 150 3.97 -0.05 0.01
N LEU A 151 5.27 -0.34 0.08
CA LEU A 151 6.15 0.21 1.12
C LEU A 151 6.20 1.75 1.07
N ILE A 152 6.30 2.35 -0.12
CA ILE A 152 6.22 3.82 -0.26
C ILE A 152 4.85 4.34 0.19
N LEU A 153 3.76 3.70 -0.23
CA LEU A 153 2.41 4.12 0.20
C LEU A 153 2.23 4.05 1.72
N PHE A 154 2.84 3.05 2.37
CA PHE A 154 2.84 2.94 3.83
C PHE A 154 3.69 4.01 4.51
N ALA A 155 4.88 4.29 4.00
CA ALA A 155 5.73 5.37 4.51
C ALA A 155 5.01 6.72 4.41
N VAL A 156 4.39 7.01 3.26
CA VAL A 156 3.57 8.22 3.06
C VAL A 156 2.38 8.24 4.01
N PHE A 157 1.72 7.10 4.26
CA PHE A 157 0.67 7.03 5.27
C PHE A 157 1.19 7.43 6.66
N ILE A 158 2.33 6.92 7.12
CA ILE A 158 2.90 7.25 8.44
C ILE A 158 3.24 8.74 8.50
N VAL A 159 4.03 9.24 7.54
CA VAL A 159 4.48 10.64 7.53
C VAL A 159 3.31 11.60 7.51
N CYS A 160 2.26 11.28 6.75
CA CYS A 160 1.11 12.16 6.64
C CYS A 160 0.10 12.05 7.78
N TRP A 161 -0.08 10.89 8.42
CA TRP A 161 -1.12 10.69 9.44
C TRP A 161 -0.61 10.68 10.88
N ALA A 162 0.59 10.15 11.14
CA ALA A 162 1.10 10.00 12.50
C ALA A 162 1.24 11.34 13.25
N PRO A 163 1.78 12.41 12.62
CA PRO A 163 1.93 13.70 13.29
C PRO A 163 0.58 14.28 13.73
N PHE A 164 -0.40 14.31 12.83
CA PHE A 164 -1.73 14.84 13.12
C PHE A 164 -2.46 14.00 14.18
N THR A 165 -2.44 12.67 14.04
CA THR A 165 -3.12 11.76 15.01
C THR A 165 -2.56 11.95 16.42
N THR A 166 -1.24 12.02 16.55
CA THR A 166 -0.58 12.24 17.85
C THR A 166 -0.92 13.61 18.41
N TYR A 167 -0.87 14.65 17.56
CA TYR A 167 -1.18 16.02 17.94
C TYR A 167 -2.63 16.17 18.43
N SER A 168 -3.60 15.60 17.71
CA SER A 168 -5.01 15.60 18.07
C SER A 168 -5.29 14.82 19.36
N LEU A 169 -4.60 13.69 19.60
CA LEU A 169 -4.73 12.94 20.85
C LEU A 169 -4.21 13.74 22.04
N VAL A 170 -3.02 14.34 21.93
CA VAL A 170 -2.47 15.18 23.01
C VAL A 170 -3.40 16.37 23.28
N ALA A 171 -3.94 17.00 22.23
CA ALA A 171 -4.90 18.10 22.36
C ALA A 171 -6.19 17.70 23.08
N THR A 172 -6.63 16.44 22.91
CA THR A 172 -7.85 15.92 23.54
C THR A 172 -7.69 15.76 25.05
N PHE A 173 -6.49 15.40 25.53
CA PHE A 173 -6.22 15.16 26.95
C PHE A 173 -5.53 16.31 27.68
N SER A 174 -4.93 17.25 26.96
CA SER A 174 -4.20 18.37 27.54
C SER A 174 -4.83 19.70 27.18
N LYS A 175 -5.58 20.26 28.15
CA LYS A 175 -6.10 21.64 28.05
C LYS A 175 -4.96 22.63 27.84
N HIS A 176 -3.87 22.50 28.60
CA HIS A 176 -2.73 23.41 28.48
C HIS A 176 -2.16 23.43 27.05
N PHE A 177 -2.02 22.25 26.41
CA PHE A 177 -1.53 22.13 25.04
C PHE A 177 -2.46 22.79 24.02
N TYR A 178 -3.77 22.60 24.17
CA TYR A 178 -4.78 23.18 23.28
C TYR A 178 -4.80 24.72 23.31
N TYR A 179 -4.55 25.31 24.48
CA TYR A 179 -4.51 26.77 24.68
C TYR A 179 -3.12 27.38 24.41
N GLN A 180 -2.18 26.65 23.80
CA GLN A 180 -0.91 27.23 23.35
C GLN A 180 -1.11 28.18 22.15
N HIS A 181 -0.31 29.25 22.07
CA HIS A 181 -0.45 30.28 21.03
C HIS A 181 -0.33 29.70 19.61
N ASN A 182 0.64 28.82 19.40
CA ASN A 182 0.95 28.25 18.09
C ASN A 182 0.11 26.99 17.78
N PHE A 183 -0.87 26.64 18.64
CA PHE A 183 -1.62 25.39 18.51
C PHE A 183 -2.36 25.31 17.17
N PHE A 184 -3.16 26.33 16.85
CA PHE A 184 -3.99 26.34 15.65
C PHE A 184 -3.15 26.38 14.37
N GLU A 185 -2.04 27.10 14.38
CA GLU A 185 -1.10 27.17 13.25
C GLU A 185 -0.46 25.81 12.96
N ILE A 186 0.10 25.16 13.99
CA ILE A 186 0.69 23.82 13.85
C ILE A 186 -0.37 22.81 13.42
N SER A 187 -1.56 22.84 14.04
CA SER A 187 -2.66 21.93 13.70
C SER A 187 -3.08 22.07 12.23
N THR A 188 -3.05 23.30 11.69
CA THR A 188 -3.38 23.59 10.30
C THR A 188 -2.34 22.98 9.37
N TRP A 189 -1.04 23.19 9.62
CA TRP A 189 0.04 22.57 8.84
C TRP A 189 -0.01 21.03 8.85
N LEU A 190 -0.30 20.43 10.01
CA LEU A 190 -0.48 18.98 10.12
C LEU A 190 -1.70 18.47 9.35
N LEU A 191 -2.78 19.25 9.31
CA LEU A 191 -3.97 18.93 8.52
C LEU A 191 -3.70 19.04 7.01
N TRP A 192 -2.97 20.07 6.58
CA TRP A 192 -2.51 20.20 5.19
C TRP A 192 -1.66 18.98 4.77
N LEU A 193 -0.79 18.50 5.65
CA LEU A 193 -0.02 17.29 5.42
C LEU A 193 -0.90 16.03 5.28
N CYS A 194 -1.99 15.94 6.05
CA CYS A 194 -2.99 14.86 5.89
C CYS A 194 -3.67 14.91 4.52
N TYR A 195 -4.02 16.11 4.03
CA TYR A 195 -4.62 16.28 2.70
C TYR A 195 -3.62 15.97 1.57
N LEU A 196 -2.35 16.32 1.76
CA LEU A 196 -1.29 16.03 0.79
C LEU A 196 -1.18 14.52 0.50
N LYS A 197 -1.44 13.65 1.48
CA LYS A 197 -1.49 12.19 1.27
C LYS A 197 -2.35 11.79 0.08
N SER A 198 -3.56 12.37 -0.03
CA SER A 198 -4.49 12.01 -1.11
C SER A 198 -3.97 12.45 -2.47
N ALA A 199 -3.31 13.62 -2.54
CA ALA A 199 -2.68 14.14 -3.75
C ALA A 199 -1.43 13.34 -4.16
N LEU A 200 -0.71 12.74 -3.20
CA LEU A 200 0.47 11.92 -3.49
C LEU A 200 0.12 10.57 -4.12
N ASN A 201 -1.07 10.00 -3.89
CA ASN A 201 -1.42 8.67 -4.40
C ASN A 201 -1.34 8.57 -5.95
N PRO A 202 -1.97 9.46 -6.75
CA PRO A 202 -1.81 9.43 -8.21
C PRO A 202 -0.37 9.62 -8.68
N LEU A 203 0.41 10.50 -8.04
CA LEU A 203 1.81 10.73 -8.37
C LEU A 203 2.65 9.48 -8.15
N ILE A 204 2.42 8.79 -7.03
CA ILE A 204 3.08 7.52 -6.72
C ILE A 204 2.69 6.45 -7.75
N TYR A 205 1.40 6.33 -8.10
CA TYR A 205 0.97 5.36 -9.11
C TYR A 205 1.53 5.65 -10.49
N TYR A 206 1.55 6.92 -10.90
CA TYR A 206 2.16 7.39 -12.14
C TYR A 206 3.64 7.01 -12.21
N TRP A 207 4.42 7.30 -11.17
CA TRP A 207 5.85 7.00 -11.22
C TRP A 207 6.16 5.50 -11.11
N ARG A 208 5.34 4.73 -10.38
CA ARG A 208 5.65 3.35 -10.01
C ARG A 208 5.02 2.29 -10.91
N ILE A 209 3.89 2.59 -11.54
CA ILE A 209 3.15 1.64 -12.38
C ILE A 209 3.30 2.06 -13.85
N LYS A 210 4.24 1.43 -14.55
CA LYS A 210 4.53 1.72 -15.98
C LYS A 210 3.27 1.67 -16.86
N LYS A 211 2.37 0.71 -16.64
CA LYS A 211 1.09 0.64 -17.39
C LYS A 211 0.17 1.85 -17.15
N PHE A 212 0.17 2.37 -15.93
CA PHE A 212 -0.64 3.54 -15.56
C PHE A 212 -0.03 4.80 -16.16
N HIS A 213 1.30 4.95 -16.06
CA HIS A 213 2.07 5.98 -16.75
C HIS A 213 1.76 6.00 -18.25
N ASP A 214 1.89 4.86 -18.92
CA ASP A 214 1.69 4.75 -20.37
C ASP A 214 0.23 5.08 -20.74
N ALA A 215 -0.76 4.64 -19.96
CA ALA A 215 -2.16 5.01 -20.14
C ALA A 215 -2.41 6.52 -19.95
N CYS A 216 -1.77 7.15 -18.96
CA CYS A 216 -1.85 8.60 -18.78
C CYS A 216 -1.26 9.35 -19.98
N LEU A 217 -0.12 8.91 -20.51
CA LEU A 217 0.49 9.50 -21.71
C LEU A 217 -0.36 9.30 -22.97
N ASP A 218 -1.06 8.17 -23.08
CA ASP A 218 -1.99 7.90 -24.18
C ASP A 218 -3.24 8.80 -24.13
N MET A 219 -3.68 9.18 -22.92
CA MET A 219 -4.79 10.12 -22.71
C MET A 219 -4.40 11.59 -22.87
N MET A 220 -3.10 11.93 -22.92
CA MET A 220 -2.66 13.33 -23.09
C MET A 220 -2.98 13.85 -24.50
N PRO A 221 -3.60 15.04 -24.62
CA PRO A 221 -3.95 15.62 -25.92
C PRO A 221 -2.69 15.87 -26.76
N LYS A 222 -2.81 15.70 -28.09
CA LYS A 222 -1.71 15.79 -29.05
C LYS A 222 -0.95 17.13 -28.98
N SER A 223 -1.57 18.19 -28.47
CA SER A 223 -0.98 19.52 -28.23
C SER A 223 0.11 19.55 -27.14
N PHE A 224 0.16 18.58 -26.24
CA PHE A 224 1.20 18.46 -25.21
C PHE A 224 2.32 17.45 -25.58
N LYS A 225 2.25 16.80 -26.76
CA LYS A 225 3.32 15.90 -27.25
C LYS A 225 4.44 16.73 -27.89
N PHE A 226 5.24 17.41 -27.07
CA PHE A 226 6.45 18.12 -27.49
C PHE A 226 7.70 17.21 -27.59
N LEU A 227 7.60 15.93 -27.21
CA LEU A 227 8.69 14.97 -27.29
C LEU A 227 8.57 14.12 -28.56
N PRO A 228 9.63 14.02 -29.39
CA PRO A 228 9.60 13.22 -30.59
C PRO A 228 9.39 11.74 -30.23
N GLN A 229 8.47 11.09 -30.95
CA GLN A 229 8.24 9.65 -30.89
C GLN A 229 9.55 8.93 -31.28
N LEU A 230 10.20 8.28 -30.32
CA LEU A 230 11.29 7.34 -30.63
C LEU A 230 10.70 6.10 -31.35
N PRO A 231 11.37 5.55 -32.37
CA PRO A 231 10.83 4.47 -33.19
C PRO A 231 10.46 3.27 -32.32
N GLY A 232 9.24 2.76 -32.54
CA GLY A 232 8.61 1.75 -31.71
C GLY A 232 9.44 0.48 -31.55
N HIS A 233 9.68 0.09 -30.30
CA HIS A 233 10.08 -1.27 -30.00
C HIS A 233 8.89 -2.19 -30.27
N THR A 234 9.06 -3.05 -31.26
CA THR A 234 8.12 -4.02 -31.81
C THR A 234 7.18 -4.59 -30.74
N ARG A 235 5.89 -4.32 -30.92
CA ARG A 235 4.77 -4.84 -30.12
C ARG A 235 4.83 -6.38 -30.12
N ARG A 236 5.46 -7.00 -29.11
CA ARG A 236 5.33 -8.45 -28.91
C ARG A 236 3.91 -8.70 -28.39
N ARG A 237 3.01 -9.03 -29.32
CA ARG A 237 1.62 -9.45 -29.07
C ARG A 237 1.67 -10.80 -28.36
N ILE A 238 1.73 -10.81 -27.03
CA ILE A 238 1.61 -12.05 -26.25
C ILE A 238 0.13 -12.46 -26.33
N ARG A 239 -0.18 -13.49 -27.12
CA ARG A 239 -1.46 -14.22 -27.06
C ARG A 239 -1.47 -15.06 -25.78
N PRO A 240 -2.46 -14.91 -24.88
CA PRO A 240 -2.56 -15.72 -23.67
C PRO A 240 -3.34 -17.00 -23.95
N SER A 241 -2.85 -17.89 -24.81
CA SER A 241 -3.50 -19.20 -25.06
C SER A 241 -2.55 -20.16 -25.78
N ALA A 242 -1.60 -20.76 -25.09
CA ALA A 242 -0.96 -22.01 -25.50
C ALA A 242 -0.16 -22.58 -24.33
N VAL A 243 -0.11 -23.91 -24.26
CA VAL A 243 0.67 -24.74 -23.34
C VAL A 243 -0.03 -25.13 -22.03
N TYR A 244 -1.21 -25.74 -22.16
CA TYR A 244 -1.49 -27.00 -21.46
C TYR A 244 -1.70 -28.07 -22.53
N VAL A 245 -0.64 -28.81 -22.88
CA VAL A 245 -0.76 -30.13 -23.52
C VAL A 245 0.27 -31.02 -22.85
N CYS A 246 -0.21 -31.87 -21.95
CA CYS A 246 0.53 -33.01 -21.43
C CYS A 246 0.44 -34.09 -22.52
N GLY A 247 1.54 -34.41 -23.18
CA GLY A 247 1.63 -35.57 -24.07
C GLY A 247 2.14 -36.76 -23.26
N GLU A 248 1.29 -37.74 -23.06
CA GLU A 248 1.63 -39.04 -22.47
C GLU A 248 2.75 -39.74 -23.26
N HIS A 249 3.69 -40.32 -22.53
CA HIS A 249 4.65 -41.30 -23.01
C HIS A 249 3.94 -42.56 -23.53
N ARG A 250 4.25 -42.97 -24.76
CA ARG A 250 4.32 -44.39 -25.12
C ARG A 250 5.54 -44.64 -25.98
N THR A 251 6.53 -45.28 -25.36
CA THR A 251 7.73 -45.85 -25.96
C THR A 251 7.34 -47.06 -26.81
N VAL A 252 7.80 -47.10 -28.06
CA VAL A 252 7.82 -48.30 -28.89
C VAL A 252 9.21 -48.93 -28.73
N VAL A 253 9.23 -50.18 -28.29
CA VAL A 253 10.30 -51.15 -28.58
C VAL A 253 9.83 -51.95 -29.77
#